data_AF-A0A960DZT1-F1
#
_entry.id   AF-A0A960DZT1-F1
#
_cell.length_a   1.000
_cell.length_b   1.000
_cell.length_c   1.000
_cell.angle_alpha   90.00
_cell.angle_beta   90.00
_cell.angle_gamma   90.00
#
_symmetry.space_group_name_H-M   'P 1'
#
loop_
_entity.id
_entity.type
_entity.pdbx_description
1 polymer ?
#
loop_
_entity_poly.entity_id
_entity_poly.type
_entity_poly.pdbx_seq_one_letter_code
_entity_poly.pdbx_strand_id
1 'polypeptide(L)' 'VDVGELCGIDPLGVAATADVDEVLAVDADCVVYAPMLPNPDEVLAILRAGRNVLTPTGWFHPTSAASVA' A
#
# COMPACT_ATOMS: atom_id res chain seq x y z
N VAL A 1 -15.53 -3.98 7.19
CA VAL A 1 -15.18 -3.68 8.60
C VAL A 1 -14.46 -2.35 8.63
N ASP A 2 -14.56 -1.55 9.69
CA ASP A 2 -13.89 -0.25 9.75
C ASP A 2 -12.38 -0.40 10.03
N VAL A 3 -11.55 0.44 9.43
CA VAL A 3 -10.09 0.41 9.62
C VAL A 3 -9.71 0.75 11.07
N GLY A 4 -10.42 1.68 11.72
CA GLY A 4 -10.19 2.02 13.12
C GLY A 4 -10.42 0.83 14.05
N GLU A 5 -11.50 0.09 13.83
CA GLU A 5 -11.80 -1.14 14.57
C GLU A 5 -10.71 -2.21 14.36
N LEU A 6 -10.23 -2.40 13.12
CA LEU A 6 -9.13 -3.32 12.81
C LEU A 6 -7.82 -2.93 13.50
N CYS A 7 -7.56 -1.63 13.62
CA CYS A 7 -6.38 -1.09 14.29
C CYS A 7 -6.51 -1.02 15.82
N GLY A 8 -7.66 -1.37 16.39
CA GLY A 8 -7.91 -1.31 17.84
C GLY A 8 -8.05 0.11 18.39
N ILE A 9 -8.54 1.04 17.56
CA ILE A 9 -8.83 2.43 17.93
C ILE A 9 -10.31 2.75 17.63
N ASP A 10 -10.76 3.98 17.91
CA ASP A 10 -12.12 4.41 17.60
C ASP A 10 -12.40 4.32 16.07
N PRO A 11 -13.63 3.99 15.65
CA PRO A 11 -13.98 3.91 14.23
C PRO A 11 -13.69 5.20 13.47
N LEU A 12 -13.13 5.05 12.27
CA LEU A 12 -12.72 6.18 11.42
C LEU A 12 -13.76 6.53 10.33
N GLY A 13 -14.74 5.65 10.10
CA GLY A 13 -15.68 5.76 8.99
C GLY A 13 -15.06 5.34 7.65
N VAL A 14 -13.97 4.57 7.68
CA VAL A 14 -13.24 4.11 6.49
C VAL A 14 -13.37 2.60 6.41
N ALA A 15 -14.03 2.10 5.37
CA ALA A 15 -14.18 0.66 5.17
C ALA A 15 -12.85 0.04 4.69
N ALA A 16 -12.40 -1.01 5.39
CA ALA A 16 -11.34 -1.87 4.89
C ALA A 16 -11.87 -2.77 3.77
N THR A 17 -11.07 -2.92 2.71
CA THR A 17 -11.38 -3.76 1.55
C THR A 17 -10.17 -4.62 1.18
N ALA A 18 -10.44 -5.75 0.53
CA ALA A 18 -9.43 -6.59 -0.11
C ALA A 18 -9.45 -6.43 -1.64
N ASP A 19 -10.29 -5.54 -2.17
CA ASP A 19 -10.36 -5.22 -3.59
C ASP A 19 -9.39 -4.08 -3.90
N VAL A 20 -8.39 -4.37 -4.75
CA VAL A 20 -7.38 -3.39 -5.15
C VAL A 20 -7.98 -2.28 -6.00
N ASP A 21 -9.00 -2.58 -6.82
CA ASP A 21 -9.60 -1.58 -7.71
C ASP A 21 -10.38 -0.54 -6.89
N GLU A 22 -11.03 -0.96 -5.80
CA GLU A 22 -11.66 -0.04 -4.84
C GLU A 22 -10.63 0.89 -4.18
N VAL A 23 -9.45 0.37 -3.81
CA VAL A 23 -8.36 1.18 -3.25
C VAL A 23 -7.82 2.17 -4.28
N LEU A 24 -7.60 1.73 -5.52
CA LEU A 24 -7.03 2.58 -6.58
C LEU A 24 -8.02 3.64 -7.08
N ALA A 25 -9.33 3.42 -6.93
CA ALA A 25 -10.36 4.40 -7.24
C ALA A 25 -10.42 5.56 -6.23
N VAL A 26 -9.85 5.40 -5.03
CA VAL A 26 -9.75 6.47 -4.04
C VAL A 26 -8.87 7.60 -4.59
N ASP A 27 -9.35 8.84 -4.45
CA ASP A 27 -8.58 10.02 -4.83
C ASP A 27 -7.51 10.38 -3.80
N ALA A 28 -6.52 9.49 -3.67
CA ALA A 28 -5.39 9.66 -2.77
C ALA A 28 -4.20 10.33 -3.48
N ASP A 29 -3.41 11.11 -2.74
CA ASP A 29 -2.14 11.64 -3.26
C ASP A 29 -1.04 10.57 -3.28
N CYS A 30 -1.09 9.61 -2.35
CA CYS A 30 -0.07 8.57 -2.16
C CYS A 30 -0.69 7.30 -1.54
N VAL A 31 -0.13 6.14 -1.91
CA VAL A 31 -0.43 4.84 -1.31
C VAL A 31 0.75 4.36 -0.48
N VAL A 32 0.47 3.97 0.77
CA VAL A 32 1.43 3.26 1.62
C VAL A 32 1.34 1.76 1.31
N TYR A 33 2.29 1.27 0.53
CA TYR A 33 2.36 -0.13 0.11
C TYR A 33 3.23 -0.94 1.06
N ALA A 34 2.62 -1.73 1.94
CA ALA A 34 3.33 -2.49 2.99
C ALA A 34 2.84 -3.95 3.16
N PRO A 35 2.90 -4.79 2.11
CA PRO A 35 2.58 -6.21 2.24
C PRO A 35 3.71 -6.99 2.92
N MET A 36 3.43 -8.24 3.28
CA MET A 36 4.45 -9.20 3.73
C MET A 36 5.46 -9.55 2.65
N LEU A 37 5.00 -9.78 1.41
CA LEU A 37 5.83 -10.04 0.25
C LEU A 37 5.52 -8.99 -0.82
N PRO A 38 6.51 -8.21 -1.28
CA PRO A 38 6.25 -7.15 -2.25
C PRO A 38 6.07 -7.72 -3.66
N ASN A 39 5.15 -7.13 -4.41
CA ASN A 39 4.80 -7.48 -5.78
C ASN A 39 4.98 -6.25 -6.69
N PRO A 40 5.92 -6.27 -7.65
CA PRO A 40 6.12 -5.16 -8.58
C PRO A 40 4.88 -4.81 -9.40
N ASP A 41 4.02 -5.77 -9.74
CA ASP A 41 2.84 -5.51 -10.56
C ASP A 41 1.80 -4.66 -9.81
N GLU A 42 1.67 -4.84 -8.50
CA GLU A 42 0.81 -4.01 -7.65
C GLU A 42 1.32 -2.57 -7.58
N VAL A 43 2.63 -2.39 -7.43
CA VAL A 43 3.24 -1.05 -7.44
C VAL A 43 3.11 -0.38 -8.79
N LEU A 44 3.27 -1.12 -9.89
CA LEU A 44 2.99 -0.60 -11.23
C LEU A 44 1.52 -0.21 -11.40
N ALA A 45 0.57 -0.96 -10.84
CA ALA A 45 -0.85 -0.63 -10.88
C ALA A 45 -1.14 0.70 -10.13
N ILE A 46 -0.57 0.87 -8.94
CA ILE A 46 -0.66 2.13 -8.16
C ILE A 46 -0.15 3.32 -8.99
N LEU A 47 1.04 3.19 -9.58
CA LEU A 47 1.64 4.25 -10.40
C LEU A 47 0.82 4.53 -11.66
N ARG A 48 0.26 3.50 -12.32
CA ARG A 48 -0.61 3.66 -13.49
C ARG A 48 -1.93 4.35 -13.16
N ALA A 49 -2.44 4.20 -11.94
CA ALA A 49 -3.60 4.93 -11.44
C ALA A 49 -3.30 6.42 -11.16
N GLY A 50 -2.06 6.88 -11.37
CA GLY A 50 -1.64 8.27 -11.15
C GLY A 50 -1.34 8.58 -9.68
N ARG A 51 -1.17 7.56 -8.84
CA ARG A 51 -0.92 7.70 -7.40
C ARG A 51 0.57 7.57 -7.10
N ASN A 52 1.08 8.37 -6.16
CA ASN A 52 2.44 8.16 -5.64
C ASN A 52 2.48 6.91 -4.75
N VAL A 53 3.67 6.34 -4.55
CA VAL A 53 3.85 5.15 -3.71
C VAL A 53 4.98 5.34 -2.71
N LEU A 54 4.70 5.03 -1.45
CA LEU A 54 5.69 4.89 -0.38
C LEU A 54 5.68 3.43 0.08
N THR A 55 6.85 2.83 0.23
CA THR A 55 6.95 1.45 0.71
C THR A 55 8.09 1.27 1.70
N PRO A 56 7.86 0.61 2.86
CA PRO A 56 8.92 0.16 3.75
C PRO A 56 9.53 -1.19 3.31
N THR A 57 9.08 -1.75 2.18
CA THR A 57 9.58 -3.04 1.67
C THR A 57 11.06 -2.94 1.23
N GLY A 58 11.75 -4.08 1.17
CA GLY A 58 13.21 -4.17 1.03
C GLY A 58 13.85 -3.64 -0.26
N TRP A 59 13.11 -2.91 -1.11
CA TRP A 59 13.58 -2.35 -2.38
C TRP A 59 14.48 -1.11 -2.17
N PHE A 60 15.62 -1.30 -1.53
CA PHE A 60 16.61 -0.26 -1.26
C PHE A 60 17.61 -0.07 -2.39
N HIS A 61 18.04 1.17 -2.61
CA HIS A 61 19.13 1.52 -3.51
C HIS A 61 20.36 2.01 -2.71
N PRO A 62 21.59 1.63 -3.09
CA PRO A 62 21.94 0.69 -4.15
C PRO A 62 21.60 -0.76 -3.80
N THR A 63 21.15 -1.53 -4.80
CA THR A 63 20.71 -2.93 -4.65
C THR A 63 21.82 -3.89 -4.22
N SER A 64 23.06 -3.41 -4.11
CA SER A 64 24.21 -4.14 -3.58
C SER A 64 24.23 -4.24 -2.06
N ALA A 65 23.42 -3.43 -1.34
CA ALA A 65 23.12 -3.66 0.06
C ALA A 65 22.10 -4.81 0.16
N ALA A 66 22.24 -5.69 1.15
CA ALA A 66 21.38 -6.86 1.30
C ALA A 66 19.90 -6.45 1.37
N SER A 67 19.17 -6.63 0.26
CA SER A 67 17.72 -6.54 0.24
C SER A 67 17.19 -7.64 1.14
N VAL A 68 16.50 -7.26 2.21
CA VAL A 68 15.73 -8.22 3.00
C VAL A 68 14.51 -8.60 2.16
N ALA A 69 14.56 -9.80 1.59
CA ALA A 69 13.43 -10.44 0.93
C ALA A 69 12.53 -11.10 1.98
#